data_AF-A0A848YVE5-F1
#
_entry.id   AF-A0A848YVE5-F1
#
_cell.length_a   1.000
_cell.length_b   1.000
_cell.length_c   1.000
_cell.angle_alpha   90.00
_cell.angle_beta   90.00
_cell.angle_gamma   90.00
#
_symmetry.space_group_name_H-M   'P 1'
#
loop_
_entity.id
_entity.type
_entity.pdbx_description
1 polymer ?
#
loop_
_entity_poly.entity_id
_entity_poly.type
_entity_poly.pdbx_seq_one_letter_code
_entity_poly.pdbx_strand_id
1 'polypeptide(L)'
;MSKVNVLVLTGYGLNCDNETAYAFEQAGADTDRVHINALIDGSVSLDKYQIMAFIGGFSWGDDHGGGVIQSVRMQTNIGDQMSTFIAEGKLIIGICNGFQALVNIGLLPGIDGDYVTRSVAVTYNDCGNYRDQWVSLKVNGASPCIFTKGLDQVEYPIRHGEGKFFADSRTIERLVGNDQIVLQYALADGIPANLEFPHNPNGSILDIAGICDSTGRIFGLMPHPEAFNHWTNHPDWSRRNELIRRGLSPAPGRITPGIQLFKNAVDYF
;
A
#
# COMPACT_ATOMS: atom_id res chain seq x y z
N MET A 1 12.80 17.26 17.58
CA MET A 1 11.44 16.93 17.10
C MET A 1 11.05 15.60 17.73
N SER A 2 9.82 15.46 18.21
CA SER A 2 9.31 14.15 18.66
C SER A 2 9.29 13.20 17.46
N LYS A 3 9.68 11.95 17.67
CA LYS A 3 9.68 10.93 16.61
C LYS A 3 8.23 10.58 16.24
N VAL A 4 7.98 10.33 14.95
CA VAL A 4 6.64 9.96 14.44
C VAL A 4 6.34 8.52 14.88
N ASN A 5 5.22 8.31 15.57
CA ASN A 5 4.81 6.98 16.00
C ASN A 5 3.92 6.33 14.94
N VAL A 6 4.24 5.10 14.59
CA VAL A 6 3.55 4.31 13.57
C VAL A 6 2.97 3.06 14.19
N LEU A 7 1.67 2.87 13.98
CA LEU A 7 0.96 1.66 14.34
C LEU A 7 1.03 0.67 13.17
N VAL A 8 1.73 -0.45 13.36
CA VAL A 8 1.74 -1.57 12.42
C VAL A 8 0.75 -2.61 12.91
N LEU A 9 -0.39 -2.73 12.22
CA LEU A 9 -1.44 -3.66 12.61
C LEU A 9 -0.98 -5.10 12.39
N THR A 10 -1.13 -5.93 13.40
CA THR A 10 -0.91 -7.38 13.33
C THR A 10 -2.20 -8.12 13.64
N GLY A 11 -2.26 -9.41 13.34
CA GLY A 11 -3.50 -10.18 13.43
C GLY A 11 -3.33 -11.60 12.90
N TYR A 12 -4.40 -12.38 12.97
CA TYR A 12 -4.40 -13.75 12.48
C TYR A 12 -4.14 -13.80 10.96
N GLY A 13 -3.07 -14.48 10.56
CA GLY A 13 -2.71 -14.72 9.16
C GLY A 13 -2.00 -13.55 8.44
N LEU A 14 -1.93 -12.38 9.07
CA LEU A 14 -1.07 -11.29 8.60
C LEU A 14 0.40 -11.68 8.81
N ASN A 15 1.26 -11.38 7.84
CA ASN A 15 2.63 -11.90 7.83
C ASN A 15 3.70 -10.92 7.34
N CYS A 16 3.31 -9.66 7.06
CA CYS A 16 4.21 -8.62 6.58
C CYS A 16 4.56 -7.56 7.65
N ASP A 17 4.35 -7.88 8.93
CA ASP A 17 4.44 -6.92 10.03
C ASP A 17 5.89 -6.51 10.34
N ASN A 18 6.82 -7.47 10.30
CA ASN A 18 8.22 -7.21 10.60
C ASN A 18 8.87 -6.31 9.55
N GLU A 19 8.69 -6.61 8.27
CA GLU A 19 9.27 -5.79 7.20
C GLU A 19 8.61 -4.42 7.08
N THR A 20 7.30 -4.31 7.37
CA THR A 20 6.62 -3.00 7.42
C THR A 20 7.17 -2.13 8.55
N ALA A 21 7.28 -2.69 9.76
CA ALA A 21 7.87 -1.99 10.91
C ALA A 21 9.31 -1.56 10.59
N TYR A 22 10.14 -2.48 10.10
CA TYR A 22 11.50 -2.19 9.71
C TYR A 22 11.60 -1.06 8.67
N ALA A 23 10.73 -1.06 7.65
CA ALA A 23 10.75 -0.01 6.63
C ALA A 23 10.42 1.38 7.20
N PHE A 24 9.46 1.49 8.12
CA PHE A 24 9.16 2.73 8.83
C PHE A 24 10.29 3.17 9.79
N GLU A 25 10.94 2.22 10.48
CA GLU A 25 12.11 2.50 11.32
C GLU A 25 13.28 3.05 10.49
N GLN A 26 13.55 2.46 9.32
CA GLN A 26 14.56 2.98 8.37
C GLN A 26 14.19 4.37 7.83
N ALA A 27 12.90 4.67 7.73
CA ALA A 27 12.39 5.99 7.39
C ALA A 27 12.48 7.01 8.55
N GLY A 28 12.83 6.57 9.77
CA GLY A 28 13.04 7.44 10.92
C GLY A 28 11.88 7.49 11.92
N ALA A 29 10.89 6.60 11.80
CA ALA A 29 9.78 6.49 12.75
C ALA A 29 10.10 5.59 13.96
N ASP A 30 9.26 5.67 14.99
CA ASP A 30 9.12 4.64 16.03
C ASP A 30 7.89 3.81 15.70
N THR A 31 8.02 2.48 15.71
CA THR A 31 6.92 1.58 15.33
C THR A 31 6.49 0.69 16.47
N ASP A 32 5.18 0.56 16.66
CA ASP A 32 4.59 -0.47 17.51
C ASP A 32 3.84 -1.47 16.63
N ARG A 33 4.18 -2.76 16.81
CA ARG A 33 3.40 -3.87 16.25
C ARG A 33 2.29 -4.23 17.21
N VAL A 34 1.05 -3.99 16.81
CA VAL A 34 -0.12 -4.15 17.69
C VAL A 34 -1.11 -5.09 17.06
N HIS A 35 -1.44 -6.15 17.80
CA HIS A 35 -2.48 -7.07 17.40
C HIS A 35 -3.85 -6.38 17.44
N ILE A 36 -4.68 -6.56 16.41
CA ILE A 36 -6.00 -5.92 16.28
C ILE A 36 -6.86 -6.00 17.56
N ASN A 37 -6.85 -7.14 18.26
CA ASN A 37 -7.57 -7.32 19.51
C ASN A 37 -7.19 -6.31 20.61
N ALA A 38 -5.94 -5.87 20.66
CA ALA A 38 -5.48 -4.89 21.66
C ALA A 38 -6.05 -3.47 21.41
N LEU A 39 -6.44 -3.17 20.17
CA LEU A 39 -7.20 -1.96 19.85
C LEU A 39 -8.69 -2.14 20.20
N ILE A 40 -9.23 -3.33 19.91
CA ILE A 40 -10.63 -3.67 20.18
C ILE A 40 -10.93 -3.65 21.69
N ASP A 41 -10.03 -4.19 22.52
CA ASP A 41 -10.21 -4.24 23.97
C ASP A 41 -9.76 -2.94 24.69
N GLY A 42 -9.20 -1.99 23.95
CA GLY A 42 -8.75 -0.69 24.47
C GLY A 42 -7.44 -0.72 25.25
N SER A 43 -6.69 -1.83 25.27
CA SER A 43 -5.36 -1.91 25.89
C SER A 43 -4.32 -1.03 25.17
N VAL A 44 -4.55 -0.73 23.89
CA VAL A 44 -3.77 0.24 23.12
C VAL A 44 -4.69 1.30 22.54
N SER A 45 -4.38 2.58 22.78
CA SER A 45 -5.08 3.72 22.16
C SER A 45 -4.45 4.10 20.81
N LEU A 46 -5.31 4.54 19.87
CA LEU A 46 -4.91 5.11 18.58
C LEU A 46 -4.33 6.53 18.68
N ASP A 47 -4.57 7.23 19.79
CA ASP A 47 -4.23 8.66 19.93
C ASP A 47 -2.73 8.92 19.83
N LYS A 48 -1.91 7.95 20.27
CA LYS A 48 -0.44 8.08 20.30
C LYS A 48 0.22 7.96 18.93
N TYR A 49 -0.51 7.56 17.89
CA TYR A 49 0.04 7.31 16.56
C TYR A 49 -0.36 8.39 15.57
N GLN A 50 0.54 8.65 14.63
CA GLN A 50 0.34 9.57 13.51
C GLN A 50 0.11 8.81 12.19
N ILE A 51 0.54 7.55 12.13
CA ILE A 51 0.39 6.69 10.96
C ILE A 51 -0.16 5.33 11.38
N MET A 52 -1.12 4.81 10.63
CA MET A 52 -1.64 3.45 10.78
C MET A 52 -1.38 2.64 9.50
N ALA A 53 -0.70 1.52 9.64
CA ALA A 53 -0.37 0.61 8.54
C ALA A 53 -1.16 -0.68 8.65
N PHE A 54 -2.03 -0.92 7.66
CA PHE A 54 -2.64 -2.21 7.38
C PHE A 54 -1.67 -2.99 6.48
N ILE A 55 -1.13 -4.07 7.00
CA ILE A 55 -0.07 -4.83 6.35
C ILE A 55 -0.60 -5.93 5.43
N GLY A 56 0.30 -6.52 4.66
CA GLY A 56 0.02 -7.70 3.86
C GLY A 56 -0.06 -9.02 4.63
N GLY A 57 -0.46 -10.06 3.92
CA GLY A 57 -0.62 -11.43 4.40
C GLY A 57 -1.91 -12.05 3.92
N PHE A 58 -2.44 -12.98 4.71
CA PHE A 58 -3.68 -13.70 4.43
C PHE A 58 -4.57 -13.62 5.69
N SER A 59 -5.17 -12.46 5.95
CA SER A 59 -5.96 -12.26 7.16
C SER A 59 -7.06 -13.32 7.25
N TRP A 60 -7.10 -14.10 8.34
CA TRP A 60 -7.98 -15.28 8.46
C TRP A 60 -7.92 -16.26 7.27
N GLY A 61 -6.74 -16.41 6.65
CA GLY A 61 -6.54 -17.32 5.51
C GLY A 61 -7.18 -16.85 4.20
N ASP A 62 -7.78 -15.66 4.18
CA ASP A 62 -8.59 -15.15 3.07
C ASP A 62 -9.78 -16.08 2.69
N ASP A 63 -10.24 -16.92 3.62
CA ASP A 63 -11.31 -17.93 3.40
C ASP A 63 -12.66 -17.34 2.93
N HIS A 64 -12.93 -16.08 3.27
CA HIS A 64 -14.13 -15.32 2.86
C HIS A 64 -13.79 -14.17 1.89
N GLY A 65 -12.61 -14.22 1.27
CA GLY A 65 -12.02 -13.15 0.47
C GLY A 65 -11.03 -12.29 1.26
N GLY A 66 -10.03 -11.78 0.56
CA GLY A 66 -8.95 -10.98 1.13
C GLY A 66 -9.43 -9.78 1.93
N GLY A 67 -8.94 -9.66 3.17
CA GLY A 67 -9.22 -8.53 4.06
C GLY A 67 -10.67 -8.39 4.57
N VAL A 68 -11.60 -9.28 4.21
CA VAL A 68 -13.04 -9.16 4.56
C VAL A 68 -13.28 -9.33 6.06
N ILE A 69 -12.68 -10.34 6.69
CA ILE A 69 -12.89 -10.55 8.14
C ILE A 69 -12.20 -9.45 8.95
N GLN A 70 -11.00 -9.02 8.51
CA GLN A 70 -10.32 -7.89 9.11
C GLN A 70 -11.19 -6.61 9.04
N SER A 71 -11.76 -6.31 7.87
CA SER A 71 -12.57 -5.10 7.69
C SER A 71 -13.79 -5.08 8.60
N VAL A 72 -14.55 -6.19 8.67
CA VAL A 72 -15.73 -6.29 9.55
C VAL A 72 -15.35 -6.09 11.01
N ARG A 73 -14.29 -6.76 11.48
CA ARG A 73 -13.84 -6.61 12.87
C ARG A 73 -13.41 -5.18 13.19
N MET A 74 -12.67 -4.54 12.30
CA MET A 74 -12.24 -3.14 12.47
C MET A 74 -13.44 -2.20 12.51
N GLN A 75 -14.33 -2.30 11.52
CA GLN A 75 -15.48 -1.41 11.38
C GLN A 75 -16.44 -1.55 12.58
N THR A 76 -16.74 -2.77 13.02
CA THR A 76 -17.67 -3.01 14.14
C THR A 76 -17.13 -2.55 15.50
N ASN A 77 -15.81 -2.57 15.71
CA ASN A 77 -15.25 -2.34 17.06
C ASN A 77 -14.50 -1.01 17.20
N ILE A 78 -13.85 -0.53 16.13
CA ILE A 78 -13.01 0.68 16.17
C ILE A 78 -13.31 1.67 15.02
N GLY A 79 -14.49 1.55 14.37
CA GLY A 79 -14.91 2.44 13.28
C GLY A 79 -14.93 3.92 13.65
N ASP A 80 -15.46 4.26 14.83
CA ASP A 80 -15.49 5.64 15.33
C ASP A 80 -14.07 6.16 15.58
N GLN A 81 -13.20 5.34 16.16
CA GLN A 81 -11.80 5.72 16.41
C GLN A 81 -11.04 5.94 15.10
N MET A 82 -11.30 5.13 14.05
CA MET A 82 -10.73 5.36 12.72
C MET A 82 -11.25 6.66 12.10
N SER A 83 -12.53 6.98 12.29
CA SER A 83 -13.12 8.23 11.80
C SER A 83 -12.48 9.44 12.47
N THR A 84 -12.26 9.38 13.79
CA THR A 84 -11.48 10.40 14.52
C THR A 84 -10.05 10.50 14.01
N PHE A 85 -9.36 9.38 13.81
CA PHE A 85 -7.99 9.34 13.30
C PHE A 85 -7.86 10.05 11.93
N ILE A 86 -8.84 9.83 11.03
CA ILE A 86 -8.90 10.50 9.72
C ILE A 86 -9.19 12.00 9.88
N ALA A 87 -10.11 12.37 10.77
CA ALA A 87 -10.48 13.77 11.04
C ALA A 87 -9.31 14.58 11.62
N GLU A 88 -8.45 13.96 12.43
CA GLU A 88 -7.22 14.54 12.95
C GLU A 88 -6.11 14.70 11.90
N GLY A 89 -6.33 14.20 10.69
CA GLY A 89 -5.42 14.31 9.57
C GLY A 89 -4.17 13.47 9.63
N LYS A 90 -4.28 12.35 10.34
CA LYS A 90 -3.27 11.30 10.40
C LYS A 90 -3.27 10.46 9.12
N LEU A 91 -2.21 9.69 8.90
CA LEU A 91 -2.01 8.93 7.67
C LEU A 91 -2.40 7.46 7.80
N ILE A 92 -2.99 6.88 6.76
CA ILE A 92 -3.31 5.45 6.70
C ILE A 92 -2.70 4.86 5.42
N ILE A 93 -2.01 3.73 5.55
CA ILE A 93 -1.54 2.95 4.40
C ILE A 93 -2.06 1.51 4.47
N GLY A 94 -2.54 0.98 3.35
CA GLY A 94 -2.93 -0.42 3.20
C GLY A 94 -2.12 -1.12 2.12
N ILE A 95 -1.38 -2.16 2.49
CA ILE A 95 -0.47 -2.90 1.61
C ILE A 95 -1.03 -4.31 1.36
N CYS A 96 -1.25 -4.67 0.10
CA CYS A 96 -1.81 -5.96 -0.34
C CYS A 96 -3.11 -6.30 0.42
N ASN A 97 -3.05 -7.19 1.42
CA ASN A 97 -4.20 -7.54 2.26
C ASN A 97 -4.79 -6.33 2.98
N GLY A 98 -3.92 -5.40 3.39
CA GLY A 98 -4.34 -4.13 3.96
C GLY A 98 -5.11 -3.26 2.98
N PHE A 99 -4.74 -3.22 1.69
CA PHE A 99 -5.51 -2.48 0.69
C PHE A 99 -6.90 -3.08 0.50
N GLN A 100 -7.00 -4.41 0.43
CA GLN A 100 -8.28 -5.11 0.39
C GLN A 100 -9.14 -4.77 1.61
N ALA A 101 -8.55 -4.77 2.81
CA ALA A 101 -9.24 -4.39 4.04
C ALA A 101 -9.75 -2.94 3.99
N LEU A 102 -8.93 -1.97 3.56
CA LEU A 102 -9.34 -0.56 3.44
C LEU A 102 -10.53 -0.38 2.48
N VAL A 103 -10.51 -1.07 1.35
CA VAL A 103 -11.60 -1.08 0.37
C VAL A 103 -12.87 -1.71 0.97
N ASN A 104 -12.73 -2.83 1.69
CA ASN A 104 -13.87 -3.51 2.30
C ASN A 104 -14.47 -2.71 3.48
N ILE A 105 -13.69 -1.91 4.21
CA ILE A 105 -14.19 -0.97 5.23
C ILE A 105 -14.95 0.19 4.57
N GLY A 106 -14.58 0.57 3.35
CA GLY A 106 -15.09 1.76 2.66
C GLY A 106 -14.20 2.99 2.80
N LEU A 107 -13.00 2.86 3.38
CA LEU A 107 -12.05 3.99 3.56
C LEU A 107 -11.46 4.48 2.23
N LEU A 108 -11.34 3.57 1.24
CA LEU A 108 -10.92 3.90 -0.11
C LEU A 108 -12.06 3.65 -1.08
N PRO A 109 -12.33 4.58 -2.01
CA PRO A 109 -11.54 5.76 -2.38
C PRO A 109 -11.85 7.07 -1.61
N GLY A 110 -12.66 7.06 -0.55
CA GLY A 110 -12.97 8.28 0.21
C GLY A 110 -13.69 9.36 -0.62
N ILE A 111 -14.49 8.92 -1.60
CA ILE A 111 -15.17 9.80 -2.55
C ILE A 111 -16.11 10.76 -1.80
N ASP A 112 -16.01 12.07 -2.05
CA ASP A 112 -16.78 13.11 -1.35
C ASP A 112 -16.61 13.09 0.18
N GLY A 113 -15.52 12.49 0.70
CA GLY A 113 -15.31 12.32 2.14
C GLY A 113 -16.15 11.20 2.76
N ASP A 114 -16.77 10.34 1.94
CA ASP A 114 -17.42 9.11 2.40
C ASP A 114 -16.37 8.03 2.66
N TYR A 115 -16.18 7.71 3.94
CA TYR A 115 -15.24 6.70 4.44
C TYR A 115 -15.95 5.46 5.01
N VAL A 116 -17.24 5.26 4.69
CA VAL A 116 -18.03 4.13 5.22
C VAL A 116 -18.68 3.30 4.11
N THR A 117 -18.82 3.85 2.91
CA THR A 117 -19.41 3.15 1.77
C THR A 117 -18.35 2.53 0.87
N ARG A 118 -18.43 1.21 0.69
CA ARG A 118 -17.62 0.50 -0.31
C ARG A 118 -18.12 0.81 -1.73
N SER A 119 -17.23 1.36 -2.57
CA SER A 119 -17.51 1.66 -3.98
C SER A 119 -16.53 1.02 -4.98
N VAL A 120 -15.49 0.34 -4.48
CA VAL A 120 -14.51 -0.38 -5.30
C VAL A 120 -14.32 -1.81 -4.79
N ALA A 121 -13.67 -2.64 -5.58
CA ALA A 121 -13.32 -4.00 -5.21
C ALA A 121 -11.87 -4.32 -5.58
N VAL A 122 -11.23 -5.12 -4.72
CA VAL A 122 -10.00 -5.85 -5.03
C VAL A 122 -10.37 -7.32 -4.97
N THR A 123 -10.17 -8.06 -6.07
CA THR A 123 -10.70 -9.42 -6.26
C THR A 123 -9.68 -10.34 -6.94
N TYR A 124 -10.07 -11.60 -7.19
CA TYR A 124 -9.26 -12.61 -7.87
C TYR A 124 -8.61 -12.09 -9.15
N ASN A 125 -7.34 -12.46 -9.33
CA ASN A 125 -6.59 -12.15 -10.54
C ASN A 125 -7.26 -12.82 -11.76
N ASP A 126 -7.24 -12.17 -12.92
CA ASP A 126 -7.78 -12.75 -14.16
C ASP A 126 -7.05 -14.02 -14.61
N CYS A 127 -5.78 -14.18 -14.21
CA CYS A 127 -5.02 -15.41 -14.48
C CYS A 127 -5.44 -16.60 -13.61
N GLY A 128 -6.32 -16.41 -12.62
CA GLY A 128 -6.82 -17.45 -11.72
C GLY A 128 -5.77 -18.05 -10.79
N ASN A 129 -4.57 -17.44 -10.70
CA ASN A 129 -3.44 -17.98 -9.93
C ASN A 129 -2.78 -16.89 -9.08
N TYR A 130 -2.08 -17.34 -8.03
CA TYR A 130 -1.19 -16.50 -7.25
C TYR A 130 -0.03 -15.98 -8.10
N ARG A 131 0.33 -14.70 -7.93
CA ARG A 131 1.45 -14.06 -8.62
C ARG A 131 2.47 -13.57 -7.60
N ASP A 132 3.71 -14.03 -7.77
CA ASP A 132 4.88 -13.57 -7.03
C ASP A 132 5.97 -13.14 -8.03
N GLN A 133 6.14 -11.83 -8.20
CA GLN A 133 7.08 -11.25 -9.16
C GLN A 133 7.37 -9.78 -8.85
N TRP A 134 8.45 -9.25 -9.41
CA TRP A 134 8.69 -7.80 -9.45
C TRP A 134 7.92 -7.17 -10.61
N VAL A 135 7.30 -6.02 -10.37
CA VAL A 135 6.58 -5.26 -11.39
C VAL A 135 7.12 -3.84 -11.47
N SER A 136 7.17 -3.32 -12.69
CA SER A 136 7.44 -1.90 -12.93
C SER A 136 6.14 -1.12 -12.79
N LEU A 137 6.21 0.03 -12.13
CA LEU A 137 5.06 0.85 -11.78
C LEU A 137 5.32 2.29 -12.21
N LYS A 138 4.34 2.88 -12.90
CA LYS A 138 4.30 4.31 -13.15
C LYS A 138 3.61 5.01 -11.97
N VAL A 139 4.24 6.07 -11.46
CA VAL A 139 3.66 6.93 -10.42
C VAL A 139 2.96 8.11 -11.09
N ASN A 140 1.75 8.43 -10.65
CA ASN A 140 1.06 9.66 -11.06
C ASN A 140 1.58 10.85 -10.24
N GLY A 141 2.44 11.67 -10.86
CA GLY A 141 3.00 12.86 -10.22
C GLY A 141 1.99 13.98 -9.93
N ALA A 142 0.79 13.95 -10.52
CA ALA A 142 -0.29 14.89 -10.20
C ALA A 142 -1.13 14.45 -8.99
N SER A 143 -0.97 13.20 -8.54
CA SER A 143 -1.74 12.66 -7.42
C SER A 143 -1.47 13.41 -6.12
N PRO A 144 -2.49 13.65 -5.27
CA PRO A 144 -2.29 14.25 -3.95
C PRO A 144 -1.60 13.30 -2.96
N CYS A 145 -1.41 12.02 -3.32
CA CYS A 145 -0.88 10.98 -2.44
C CYS A 145 0.46 11.38 -1.78
N ILE A 146 0.44 11.50 -0.45
CA ILE A 146 1.60 11.93 0.33
C ILE A 146 2.76 10.94 0.21
N PHE A 147 2.44 9.64 0.20
CA PHE A 147 3.43 8.55 0.19
C PHE A 147 4.30 8.53 -1.07
N THR A 148 3.81 9.05 -2.20
CA THR A 148 4.48 8.92 -3.50
C THR A 148 5.11 10.22 -4.02
N LYS A 149 5.15 11.27 -3.20
CA LYS A 149 5.79 12.54 -3.55
C LYS A 149 7.25 12.35 -4.00
N GLY A 150 7.59 12.94 -5.14
CA GLY A 150 8.94 12.90 -5.71
C GLY A 150 9.35 11.54 -6.30
N LEU A 151 8.42 10.59 -6.43
CA LEU A 151 8.63 9.33 -7.15
C LEU A 151 8.00 9.43 -8.55
N ASP A 152 8.70 8.97 -9.58
CA ASP A 152 8.21 8.99 -10.97
C ASP A 152 7.90 7.59 -11.52
N GLN A 153 8.81 6.65 -11.25
CA GLN A 153 8.73 5.25 -11.63
C GLN A 153 9.42 4.43 -10.56
N VAL A 154 8.82 3.29 -10.20
CA VAL A 154 9.33 2.42 -9.14
C VAL A 154 9.16 0.96 -9.53
N GLU A 155 9.96 0.08 -8.92
CA GLU A 155 9.80 -1.37 -9.02
C GLU A 155 9.53 -1.92 -7.63
N TYR A 156 8.44 -2.67 -7.49
CA TYR A 156 8.08 -3.33 -6.23
C TYR A 156 7.73 -4.80 -6.48
N PRO A 157 7.98 -5.70 -5.51
CA PRO A 157 7.45 -7.05 -5.57
C PRO A 157 5.93 -7.04 -5.35
N ILE A 158 5.24 -7.96 -6.00
CA ILE A 158 3.85 -8.32 -5.73
C ILE A 158 3.80 -9.78 -5.27
N ARG A 159 2.83 -10.12 -4.42
CA ARG A 159 2.63 -11.48 -3.89
C ARG A 159 1.16 -11.71 -3.52
N HIS A 160 0.28 -11.84 -4.52
CA HIS A 160 -1.18 -11.91 -4.31
C HIS A 160 -1.91 -12.87 -5.26
N GLY A 161 -2.99 -13.48 -4.76
CA GLY A 161 -3.99 -14.23 -5.57
C GLY A 161 -5.23 -13.39 -5.92
N GLU A 162 -5.50 -12.37 -5.12
CA GLU A 162 -6.66 -11.47 -5.25
C GLU A 162 -6.19 -10.01 -5.31
N GLY A 163 -5.60 -9.59 -6.43
CA GLY A 163 -5.08 -8.22 -6.59
C GLY A 163 -5.77 -7.38 -7.67
N LYS A 164 -6.82 -7.90 -8.31
CA LYS A 164 -7.50 -7.20 -9.40
C LYS A 164 -8.34 -6.06 -8.85
N PHE A 165 -7.97 -4.83 -9.16
CA PHE A 165 -8.79 -3.65 -8.91
C PHE A 165 -9.93 -3.56 -9.92
N PHE A 166 -11.14 -3.31 -9.43
CA PHE A 166 -12.35 -3.14 -10.22
C PHE A 166 -13.28 -2.10 -9.59
N ALA A 167 -13.94 -1.31 -10.45
CA ALA A 167 -15.00 -0.39 -10.07
C ALA A 167 -15.90 -0.13 -11.27
N ASP A 168 -17.09 0.43 -11.04
CA ASP A 168 -17.96 0.89 -12.11
C ASP A 168 -17.38 2.12 -12.83
N SER A 169 -17.83 2.38 -14.06
CA SER A 169 -17.30 3.46 -14.90
C SER A 169 -17.39 4.84 -14.26
N ARG A 170 -18.46 5.14 -13.50
CA ARG A 170 -18.63 6.43 -12.84
C ARG A 170 -17.59 6.59 -11.74
N THR A 171 -17.34 5.55 -10.96
CA THR A 171 -16.28 5.56 -9.94
C THR A 171 -14.90 5.73 -10.57
N ILE A 172 -14.62 5.05 -11.70
CA ILE A 172 -13.35 5.21 -12.44
C ILE A 172 -13.16 6.64 -12.95
N GLU A 173 -14.18 7.23 -13.60
CA GLU A 173 -14.13 8.61 -14.10
C GLU A 173 -13.78 9.60 -12.99
N ARG A 174 -14.34 9.40 -11.79
CA ARG A 174 -14.03 10.22 -10.62
C ARG A 174 -12.61 10.05 -10.14
N LEU A 175 -12.10 8.82 -10.07
CA LEU A 175 -10.72 8.56 -9.68
C LEU A 175 -9.72 9.21 -10.63
N VAL A 176 -9.99 9.15 -11.93
CA VAL A 176 -9.19 9.81 -12.97
C VAL A 176 -9.27 11.33 -12.81
N GLY A 177 -10.48 11.89 -12.71
CA GLY A 177 -10.68 13.34 -12.62
C GLY A 177 -10.11 14.00 -11.36
N ASN A 178 -9.89 13.22 -10.31
CA ASN A 178 -9.32 13.67 -9.03
C ASN A 178 -7.86 13.26 -8.82
N ASP A 179 -7.19 12.69 -9.83
CA ASP A 179 -5.81 12.18 -9.72
C ASP A 179 -5.60 11.16 -8.58
N GLN A 180 -6.64 10.38 -8.26
CA GLN A 180 -6.62 9.39 -7.17
C GLN A 180 -6.06 8.02 -7.60
N ILE A 181 -5.80 7.83 -8.90
CA ILE A 181 -5.00 6.70 -9.39
C ILE A 181 -3.53 7.05 -9.16
N VAL A 182 -2.89 6.37 -8.21
CA VAL A 182 -1.54 6.71 -7.73
C VAL A 182 -0.47 5.89 -8.45
N LEU A 183 -0.70 4.59 -8.56
CA LEU A 183 0.23 3.64 -9.16
C LEU A 183 -0.47 2.86 -10.27
N GLN A 184 0.21 2.73 -11.41
CA GLN A 184 -0.24 1.89 -12.52
C GLN A 184 0.85 0.89 -12.91
N TYR A 185 0.47 -0.35 -13.21
CA TYR A 185 1.36 -1.34 -13.81
C TYR A 185 1.88 -0.81 -15.15
N ALA A 186 3.17 -0.96 -15.36
CA ALA A 186 3.88 -0.38 -16.49
C ALA A 186 4.94 -1.35 -17.04
N LEU A 187 5.41 -1.05 -18.23
CA LEU A 187 6.63 -1.61 -18.79
C LEU A 187 7.87 -0.99 -18.10
N ALA A 188 9.05 -1.56 -18.36
CA ALA A 188 10.30 -1.11 -17.76
C ALA A 188 10.69 0.33 -18.13
N ASP A 189 10.18 0.86 -19.24
CA ASP A 189 10.36 2.24 -19.68
C ASP A 189 9.32 3.22 -19.12
N GLY A 190 8.39 2.74 -18.28
CA GLY A 190 7.36 3.53 -17.62
C GLY A 190 6.10 3.76 -18.45
N ILE A 191 6.00 3.18 -19.64
CA ILE A 191 4.76 3.17 -20.43
C ILE A 191 3.74 2.26 -19.74
N PRO A 192 2.46 2.65 -19.60
CA PRO A 192 1.42 1.80 -19.03
C PRO A 192 1.36 0.42 -19.69
N ALA A 193 1.11 -0.62 -18.91
CA ALA A 193 1.06 -2.00 -19.40
C ALA A 193 -0.08 -2.24 -20.41
N ASN A 194 -1.09 -1.36 -20.45
CA ASN A 194 -2.24 -1.45 -21.33
C ASN A 194 -2.95 -2.81 -21.23
N LEU A 195 -3.15 -3.29 -20.00
CA LEU A 195 -3.73 -4.59 -19.65
C LEU A 195 -2.93 -5.82 -20.15
N GLU A 196 -1.69 -5.63 -20.61
CA GLU A 196 -0.85 -6.71 -21.11
C GLU A 196 -0.32 -7.59 -19.96
N PHE A 197 -0.66 -8.88 -19.98
CA PHE A 197 -0.05 -9.86 -19.08
C PHE A 197 1.34 -10.28 -19.59
N PRO A 198 2.39 -10.39 -18.74
CA PRO A 198 2.36 -10.36 -17.27
C PRO A 198 2.64 -8.99 -16.63
N HIS A 199 2.78 -7.92 -17.43
CA HIS A 199 3.10 -6.58 -16.95
C HIS A 199 2.00 -6.00 -16.07
N ASN A 200 0.74 -6.11 -16.50
CA ASN A 200 -0.42 -6.09 -15.63
C ASN A 200 -0.68 -7.54 -15.15
N PRO A 201 -0.38 -7.86 -13.89
CA PRO A 201 -0.30 -9.24 -13.44
C PRO A 201 -1.65 -9.84 -13.04
N ASN A 202 -2.67 -8.99 -12.84
CA ASN A 202 -3.96 -9.37 -12.25
C ASN A 202 -5.17 -8.95 -13.09
N GLY A 203 -5.00 -8.16 -14.15
CA GLY A 203 -6.10 -7.68 -14.99
C GLY A 203 -6.84 -6.49 -14.38
N SER A 204 -6.18 -5.70 -13.53
CA SER A 204 -6.76 -4.47 -12.97
C SER A 204 -7.10 -3.48 -14.07
N ILE A 205 -8.30 -2.90 -14.01
CA ILE A 205 -8.75 -1.88 -14.97
C ILE A 205 -7.80 -0.68 -14.94
N LEU A 206 -7.50 -0.10 -16.12
CA LEU A 206 -6.52 0.98 -16.30
C LEU A 206 -5.14 0.69 -15.67
N ASP A 207 -4.76 -0.58 -15.56
CA ASP A 207 -3.52 -1.00 -14.90
C ASP A 207 -3.38 -0.55 -13.44
N ILE A 208 -4.49 -0.24 -12.75
CA ILE A 208 -4.44 0.32 -11.38
C ILE A 208 -3.78 -0.68 -10.41
N ALA A 209 -2.68 -0.24 -9.78
CA ALA A 209 -1.96 -0.97 -8.75
C ALA A 209 -2.14 -0.36 -7.35
N GLY A 210 -2.54 0.91 -7.27
CA GLY A 210 -2.84 1.60 -6.01
C GLY A 210 -3.57 2.92 -6.21
N ILE A 211 -4.39 3.29 -5.22
CA ILE A 211 -5.22 4.50 -5.18
C ILE A 211 -5.12 5.21 -3.83
N CYS A 212 -5.43 6.49 -3.79
CA CYS A 212 -5.55 7.24 -2.53
C CYS A 212 -6.94 7.89 -2.37
N ASP A 213 -7.23 8.40 -1.18
CA ASP A 213 -8.37 9.29 -0.97
C ASP A 213 -8.12 10.68 -1.58
N SER A 214 -9.16 11.51 -1.59
CA SER A 214 -9.10 12.88 -2.16
C SER A 214 -8.10 13.79 -1.44
N THR A 215 -7.76 13.50 -0.18
CA THR A 215 -6.76 14.24 0.59
C THR A 215 -5.33 13.73 0.38
N GLY A 216 -5.17 12.52 -0.19
CA GLY A 216 -3.88 11.85 -0.35
C GLY A 216 -3.29 11.26 0.94
N ARG A 217 -4.05 11.25 2.05
CA ARG A 217 -3.62 10.77 3.38
C ARG A 217 -3.91 9.30 3.62
N ILE A 218 -4.91 8.74 2.93
CA ILE A 218 -5.22 7.31 2.94
C ILE A 218 -4.75 6.74 1.61
N PHE A 219 -3.85 5.76 1.64
CA PHE A 219 -3.25 5.18 0.46
C PHE A 219 -3.33 3.65 0.49
N GLY A 220 -3.79 3.04 -0.60
CA GLY A 220 -3.87 1.60 -0.73
C GLY A 220 -3.16 1.12 -1.99
N LEU A 221 -2.37 0.05 -1.87
CA LEU A 221 -1.65 -0.54 -3.00
C LEU A 221 -1.49 -2.06 -2.86
N MET A 222 -1.49 -2.76 -4.00
CA MET A 222 -1.21 -4.21 -4.03
C MET A 222 0.27 -4.58 -3.96
N PRO A 223 1.21 -3.84 -4.59
CA PRO A 223 2.64 -4.10 -4.46
C PRO A 223 3.15 -3.89 -3.04
N HIS A 224 4.29 -4.50 -2.71
CA HIS A 224 4.91 -4.51 -1.39
C HIS A 224 6.18 -3.64 -1.33
N PRO A 225 6.06 -2.31 -1.18
CA PRO A 225 7.22 -1.42 -1.08
C PRO A 225 8.11 -1.73 0.13
N GLU A 226 7.52 -2.26 1.22
CA GLU A 226 8.23 -2.65 2.44
C GLU A 226 9.18 -3.83 2.20
N ALA A 227 8.90 -4.67 1.20
CA ALA A 227 9.77 -5.78 0.80
C ALA A 227 10.94 -5.34 -0.09
N PHE A 228 10.98 -4.07 -0.52
CA PHE A 228 12.15 -3.45 -1.14
C PHE A 228 12.88 -2.51 -0.17
N ASN A 229 13.14 -2.97 1.06
CA ASN A 229 13.80 -2.17 2.10
C ASN A 229 15.32 -2.04 1.93
N HIS A 230 15.94 -2.93 1.15
CA HIS A 230 17.36 -2.91 0.84
C HIS A 230 17.60 -3.26 -0.64
N TRP A 231 18.63 -2.67 -1.26
CA TRP A 231 18.88 -2.84 -2.70
C TRP A 231 19.16 -4.30 -3.09
N THR A 232 19.65 -5.13 -2.16
CA THR A 232 19.88 -6.57 -2.37
C THR A 232 18.60 -7.42 -2.34
N ASN A 233 17.44 -6.84 -2.00
CA ASN A 233 16.17 -7.56 -2.14
C ASN A 233 15.77 -7.72 -3.60
N HIS A 234 16.22 -6.81 -4.49
CA HIS A 234 15.91 -6.88 -5.90
C HIS A 234 16.60 -8.10 -6.56
N PRO A 235 15.92 -8.93 -7.37
CA PRO A 235 16.48 -10.17 -7.92
C PRO A 235 17.75 -9.95 -8.75
N ASP A 236 17.82 -8.83 -9.48
CA ASP A 236 19.01 -8.46 -10.26
C ASP A 236 20.17 -7.87 -9.46
N TRP A 237 20.13 -7.85 -8.12
CA TRP A 237 21.13 -7.15 -7.31
C TRP A 237 22.57 -7.60 -7.61
N SER A 238 22.79 -8.89 -7.86
CA SER A 238 24.11 -9.44 -8.17
C SER A 238 24.64 -8.93 -9.51
N ARG A 239 23.77 -8.87 -10.52
CA ARG A 239 24.06 -8.27 -11.83
C ARG A 239 24.32 -6.77 -11.73
N ARG A 240 23.47 -6.04 -10.99
CA ARG A 240 23.62 -4.60 -10.75
C ARG A 240 24.95 -4.30 -10.04
N ASN A 241 25.31 -5.08 -9.03
CA ASN A 241 26.59 -4.99 -8.33
C ASN A 241 27.79 -5.20 -9.25
N GLU A 242 27.72 -6.17 -10.18
CA GLU A 242 28.78 -6.39 -11.15
C GLU A 242 28.93 -5.21 -12.12
N LEU A 243 27.82 -4.62 -12.58
CA LEU A 243 27.85 -3.42 -13.41
C LEU A 243 28.47 -2.23 -12.66
N ILE A 244 28.19 -2.08 -11.37
CA ILE A 244 28.80 -1.04 -10.51
C ILE A 244 30.31 -1.26 -10.39
N ARG A 245 30.75 -2.50 -10.12
CA ARG A 245 32.17 -2.85 -10.03
C ARG A 245 32.93 -2.56 -11.32
N ARG A 246 32.26 -2.67 -12.47
CA ARG A 246 32.81 -2.36 -13.79
C ARG A 246 32.70 -0.87 -14.17
N GLY A 247 32.11 -0.02 -13.33
CA GLY A 247 31.88 1.39 -13.63
C GLY A 247 30.81 1.64 -14.70
N LEU A 248 29.93 0.65 -14.96
CA LEU A 248 28.88 0.71 -15.97
C LEU A 248 27.51 1.14 -15.40
N SER A 249 27.40 1.30 -14.08
CA SER A 249 26.19 1.72 -13.39
C SER A 249 26.56 2.47 -12.10
N PRO A 250 25.81 3.51 -11.70
CA PRO A 250 26.05 4.20 -10.43
C PRO A 250 25.79 3.28 -9.24
N ALA A 251 26.49 3.52 -8.13
CA ALA A 251 26.20 2.84 -6.88
C ALA A 251 24.75 3.12 -6.44
N PRO A 252 24.04 2.15 -5.84
CA PRO A 252 22.68 2.37 -5.37
C PRO A 252 22.66 3.48 -4.32
N GLY A 253 21.57 4.26 -4.32
CA GLY A 253 21.30 5.20 -3.25
C GLY A 253 21.24 4.49 -1.90
N ARG A 254 21.48 5.23 -0.81
CA ARG A 254 21.34 4.71 0.56
C ARG A 254 19.91 4.29 0.90
N ILE A 255 18.94 4.89 0.22
CA ILE A 255 17.50 4.71 0.40
C ILE A 255 16.95 4.10 -0.88
N THR A 256 16.26 2.98 -0.75
CA THR A 256 15.53 2.37 -1.87
C THR A 256 14.24 3.15 -2.15
N PRO A 257 13.64 3.01 -3.34
CA PRO A 257 12.30 3.55 -3.61
C PRO A 257 11.26 3.09 -2.58
N GLY A 258 11.38 1.85 -2.09
CA GLY A 258 10.55 1.31 -1.02
C GLY A 258 10.65 2.12 0.26
N ILE A 259 11.86 2.34 0.79
CA ILE A 259 12.06 3.17 2.00
C ILE A 259 11.67 4.63 1.76
N GLN A 260 11.91 5.17 0.57
CA GLN A 260 11.54 6.56 0.23
C GLN A 260 10.02 6.79 0.38
N LEU A 261 9.19 5.80 0.02
CA LEU A 261 7.74 5.85 0.18
C LEU A 261 7.33 6.03 1.66
N PHE A 262 7.94 5.26 2.56
CA PHE A 262 7.70 5.38 4.00
C PHE A 262 8.28 6.67 4.57
N LYS A 263 9.43 7.11 4.05
CA LYS A 263 10.06 8.38 4.43
C LYS A 263 9.16 9.57 4.11
N ASN A 264 8.52 9.58 2.95
CA ASN A 264 7.56 10.63 2.59
C ASN A 264 6.40 10.75 3.59
N ALA A 265 5.95 9.63 4.15
CA ALA A 265 4.89 9.61 5.16
C ALA A 265 5.38 10.11 6.52
N VAL A 266 6.62 9.78 6.90
CA VAL A 266 7.25 10.28 8.14
C VAL A 266 7.52 11.79 8.05
N ASP A 267 8.07 12.26 6.93
CA ASP A 267 8.40 13.67 6.68
C ASP A 267 7.17 14.60 6.58
N TYR A 268 5.96 14.04 6.52
CA TYR A 268 4.72 14.81 6.54
C TYR A 268 4.42 15.46 7.91
N PHE A 269 4.97 14.92 9.00
CA PHE A 269 4.79 15.41 10.37
C PHE A 269 6.03 16.14 10.89
#